data_AF-A0A7J7KN89-F1
#
_entry.id   AF-A0A7J7KN89-F1
#
_cell.length_a   1.000
_cell.length_b   1.000
_cell.length_c   1.000
_cell.angle_alpha   90.00
_cell.angle_beta   90.00
_cell.angle_gamma   90.00
#
_symmetry.space_group_name_H-M   'P 1'
#
loop_
_entity.id
_entity.type
_entity.pdbx_description
1 polymer ?
#
loop_
_entity_poly.entity_id
_entity_poly.type
_entity_poly.pdbx_seq_one_letter_code
_entity_poly.pdbx_strand_id
1 'polypeptide(L)'
;MDKEFLNMVPGSHSVLIVGDGDFSFSVAFTKRYSNLNVTSTTLESEAIMISKYPDLLRNLEYLKHKGVEVKTSVDATSLQDIFNGISFSYIIFNFPHVGGKSNIKKNRQL
;
A
#
# COMPACT_ATOMS: atom_id res chain seq x y z
N MET A 1 -15.96 -1.04 -0.35
CA MET A 1 -15.62 -2.47 -0.30
C MET A 1 -16.44 -3.09 0.82
N ASP A 2 -17.41 -3.94 0.47
CA ASP A 2 -18.40 -4.46 1.42
C ASP A 2 -17.79 -5.43 2.43
N LYS A 3 -18.39 -5.53 3.62
CA LYS A 3 -17.98 -6.48 4.67
C LYS A 3 -18.05 -7.94 4.20
N GLU A 4 -18.85 -8.24 3.18
CA GLU A 4 -18.91 -9.56 2.54
C GLU A 4 -17.63 -9.93 1.78
N PHE A 5 -16.89 -8.96 1.24
CA PHE A 5 -15.72 -9.21 0.39
C PHE A 5 -14.59 -9.96 1.12
N LEU A 6 -14.49 -9.79 2.44
CA LEU A 6 -13.47 -10.42 3.30
C LEU A 6 -13.94 -11.70 3.98
N ASN A 7 -15.25 -12.01 3.92
CA ASN A 7 -15.82 -13.23 4.51
C ASN A 7 -15.90 -14.38 3.50
N MET A 8 -15.54 -14.14 2.23
CA MET A 8 -15.70 -15.11 1.14
C MET A 8 -14.58 -16.14 1.03
N VAL A 9 -13.48 -16.04 1.80
CA VAL A 9 -12.38 -16.99 1.78
C VAL A 9 -12.08 -17.47 3.21
N PRO A 10 -12.03 -18.80 3.49
CA PRO A 10 -11.59 -19.29 4.80
C PRO A 10 -10.05 -19.16 4.92
N GLY A 11 -9.54 -18.46 5.95
CA GLY A 11 -8.10 -18.41 6.25
C GLY A 11 -7.59 -17.10 6.85
N SER A 12 -6.28 -17.03 7.11
CA SER A 12 -5.61 -15.78 7.44
C SER A 12 -5.43 -14.97 6.15
N HIS A 13 -6.15 -13.85 6.04
CA HIS A 13 -6.19 -13.04 4.83
C HIS A 13 -4.98 -12.11 4.76
N SER A 14 -4.06 -12.41 3.86
CA SER A 14 -2.94 -11.54 3.53
C SER A 14 -3.35 -10.54 2.44
N VAL A 15 -3.00 -9.28 2.64
CA VAL A 15 -3.30 -8.19 1.71
C VAL A 15 -2.01 -7.47 1.33
N LEU A 16 -1.75 -7.36 0.03
CA LEU A 16 -0.72 -6.49 -0.51
C LEU A 16 -1.36 -5.20 -1.00
N ILE A 17 -0.98 -4.06 -0.43
CA ILE A 17 -1.33 -2.73 -0.92
C ILE A 17 -0.13 -2.22 -1.72
N VAL A 18 -0.34 -1.91 -3.00
CA VAL A 18 0.70 -1.48 -3.93
C VAL A 18 0.52 -0.01 -4.27
N GLY A 19 1.54 0.83 -4.04
CA GLY A 19 1.55 2.23 -4.47
C GLY A 19 0.90 3.21 -3.49
N ASP A 20 0.99 2.96 -2.19
CA ASP A 20 0.43 3.85 -1.15
C ASP A 20 1.42 4.96 -0.77
N GLY A 21 1.40 6.05 -1.54
CA GLY A 21 2.40 7.12 -1.51
C GLY A 21 2.79 7.61 -0.11
N ASP A 22 1.84 8.15 0.66
CA ASP A 22 2.08 8.67 2.02
C ASP A 22 1.58 7.72 3.13
N PHE A 23 1.17 6.50 2.76
CA PHE A 23 0.60 5.48 3.64
C PHE A 23 -0.75 5.81 4.29
N SER A 24 -1.39 6.92 3.92
CA SER A 24 -2.68 7.32 4.51
C SER A 24 -3.80 6.34 4.17
N PHE A 25 -3.79 5.73 2.98
CA PHE A 25 -4.76 4.72 2.59
C PHE A 25 -4.64 3.49 3.48
N SER A 26 -3.43 2.99 3.72
CA SER A 26 -3.17 1.85 4.59
C SER A 26 -3.58 2.12 6.03
N VAL A 27 -3.36 3.33 6.54
CA VAL A 27 -3.86 3.73 7.86
C VAL A 27 -5.39 3.63 7.91
N ALA A 28 -6.08 4.16 6.91
CA ALA A 28 -7.55 4.08 6.85
C ALA A 28 -8.04 2.63 6.70
N PHE A 29 -7.38 1.83 5.86
CA PHE A 29 -7.69 0.44 5.61
C PHE A 29 -7.57 -0.40 6.89
N THR A 30 -6.45 -0.27 7.60
CA THR A 30 -6.17 -1.02 8.84
C THR A 30 -7.04 -0.57 10.02
N LYS A 31 -7.47 0.70 10.06
CA LYS A 31 -8.53 1.16 11.00
C LYS A 31 -9.85 0.45 10.75
N ARG A 32 -10.18 0.18 9.48
CA ARG A 32 -11.46 -0.40 9.08
C ARG A 32 -11.48 -1.93 9.15
N TYR A 33 -10.33 -2.57 8.98
CA TYR A 33 -10.15 -4.02 8.94
C TYR A 33 -8.97 -4.43 9.84
N SER A 34 -9.27 -4.78 11.09
CA SER A 34 -8.25 -4.98 12.13
C SER A 34 -7.56 -6.36 12.14
N ASN A 35 -8.07 -7.32 11.36
CA ASN A 35 -7.68 -8.74 11.46
C ASN A 35 -7.07 -9.27 10.16
N LEU A 36 -6.33 -8.43 9.43
CA LEU A 36 -5.69 -8.77 8.16
C LEU A 36 -4.17 -8.64 8.29
N ASN A 37 -3.43 -9.55 7.63
CA ASN A 37 -1.98 -9.42 7.52
C ASN A 37 -1.68 -8.51 6.33
N VAL A 38 -1.35 -7.25 6.61
CA VAL A 38 -1.16 -6.24 5.55
C VAL A 38 0.32 -6.00 5.32
N THR A 39 0.71 -6.07 4.04
CA THR A 39 1.96 -5.50 3.54
C THR A 39 1.61 -4.30 2.67
N SER A 40 2.14 -3.12 2.99
CA SER A 40 1.95 -1.90 2.22
C SER A 40 3.24 -1.49 1.53
N THR A 41 3.14 -1.12 0.26
CA THR A 41 4.30 -0.74 -0.55
C THR A 41 4.13 0.61 -1.22
N THR A 42 5.26 1.24 -1.50
CA THR A 42 5.35 2.49 -2.27
C THR A 42 6.58 2.45 -3.16
N LEU A 43 6.51 3.14 -4.30
CA LEU A 43 7.62 3.25 -5.26
C LEU A 43 8.72 4.19 -4.75
N GLU A 44 8.35 5.21 -3.97
CA GLU A 44 9.28 6.25 -3.52
C GLU A 44 10.17 5.73 -2.38
N SER A 45 11.41 6.25 -2.31
CA SER A 45 12.30 5.97 -1.19
C SER A 45 11.91 6.78 0.03
N GLU A 46 12.26 6.29 1.22
CA GLU A 46 11.96 6.98 2.49
C GLU A 46 12.50 8.42 2.52
N ALA A 47 13.72 8.65 2.02
CA ALA A 47 14.33 9.98 1.96
C ALA A 47 13.51 10.98 1.13
N ILE A 48 12.96 10.55 -0.01
CA ILE A 48 12.09 11.40 -0.84
C ILE A 48 10.79 11.68 -0.11
N MET A 49 10.17 10.63 0.45
CA MET A 49 8.88 10.74 1.11
C MET A 49 8.90 11.68 2.32
N ILE A 50 9.95 11.63 3.15
CA ILE A 50 10.09 12.49 4.33
C ILE A 50 10.02 13.98 3.94
N SER A 51 10.63 14.34 2.82
CA SER A 51 10.60 15.73 2.32
C SER A 51 9.25 16.14 1.72
N LYS A 52 8.49 15.17 1.20
CA LYS A 52 7.29 15.38 0.37
C LYS A 52 6.00 15.33 1.18
N TYR A 53 5.92 14.48 2.19
CA TYR A 53 4.69 14.18 2.93
C TYR A 53 4.85 14.52 4.42
N PRO A 54 4.25 15.63 4.90
CA PRO A 54 4.36 16.06 6.30
C PRO A 54 3.87 15.01 7.31
N ASP A 55 2.87 14.21 6.92
CA ASP A 55 2.22 13.22 7.78
C ASP A 55 2.87 11.82 7.72
N LEU A 56 3.94 11.64 6.94
CA LEU A 56 4.55 10.32 6.70
C LEU A 56 4.91 9.60 8.00
N LEU A 57 5.67 10.27 8.88
CA LEU A 57 6.18 9.65 10.10
C LEU A 57 5.05 9.19 11.02
N ARG A 58 3.98 9.99 11.13
CA ARG A 58 2.78 9.62 11.90
C ARG A 58 2.10 8.38 11.32
N ASN A 59 2.00 8.29 9.99
CA ASN A 59 1.38 7.16 9.32
C ASN A 59 2.23 5.88 9.49
N LEU A 60 3.55 5.97 9.30
CA LEU A 60 4.48 4.86 9.50
C LEU A 60 4.46 4.34 10.94
N GLU A 61 4.45 5.23 11.93
CA GLU A 61 4.38 4.86 13.34
C GLU A 61 3.07 4.10 13.64
N TYR A 62 1.94 4.60 13.16
CA TYR A 62 0.65 3.93 13.31
C TYR A 62 0.65 2.53 12.68
N LEU A 63 1.16 2.41 11.46
CA LEU A 63 1.22 1.13 10.73
C LEU A 63 2.14 0.12 11.43
N LYS A 64 3.29 0.57 11.93
CA LYS A 64 4.19 -0.24 12.74
C LYS A 64 3.50 -0.76 14.00
N HIS A 65 2.74 0.08 14.71
CA HIS A 65 1.94 -0.36 15.87
C HIS A 65 0.82 -1.35 15.52
N LYS A 66 0.35 -1.35 14.27
CA LYS A 66 -0.63 -2.32 13.77
C LYS A 66 -0.02 -3.59 13.18
N GLY A 67 1.31 -3.73 13.22
CA GLY A 67 2.00 -4.90 12.68
C GLY A 67 1.96 -4.99 11.14
N VAL A 68 1.73 -3.86 10.47
CA VAL A 68 1.76 -3.78 9.01
C VAL A 68 3.21 -3.79 8.56
N GLU A 69 3.53 -4.66 7.59
CA GLU A 69 4.83 -4.62 6.94
C GLU A 69 4.86 -3.48 5.93
N VAL A 70 5.82 -2.57 6.03
CA VAL A 70 6.00 -1.48 5.07
C VAL A 70 7.25 -1.73 4.24
N LYS A 71 7.13 -1.66 2.92
CA LYS A 71 8.26 -1.71 1.98
C LYS A 71 8.29 -0.47 1.09
N THR A 72 9.42 0.21 1.05
CA THR A 72 9.66 1.37 0.17
C THR A 72 10.44 0.96 -1.07
N SER A 73 10.53 1.82 -2.08
CA SER A 73 11.28 1.53 -3.31
C SER A 73 10.80 0.28 -4.06
N VAL A 74 9.50 -0.01 -4.00
CA VAL A 74 8.89 -1.19 -4.65
C VAL A 74 8.36 -0.81 -6.03
N ASP A 75 9.00 -1.34 -7.07
CA ASP A 75 8.49 -1.27 -8.44
C ASP A 75 7.37 -2.29 -8.64
N ALA A 76 6.17 -1.80 -8.93
CA ALA A 76 5.00 -2.63 -9.14
C ALA A 76 5.10 -3.52 -10.39
N THR A 77 6.01 -3.23 -11.33
CA THR A 77 6.28 -4.06 -12.50
C THR A 77 7.17 -5.27 -12.20
N SER A 78 7.84 -5.28 -11.03
CA SER A 78 8.77 -6.33 -10.58
C SER A 78 8.31 -7.00 -9.28
N LEU A 79 7.00 -7.02 -8.99
CA LEU A 79 6.48 -7.61 -7.74
C LEU A 79 6.82 -9.10 -7.56
N GLN A 80 6.95 -9.84 -8.66
CA GLN A 80 7.31 -11.26 -8.60
C GLN A 80 8.71 -11.48 -8.02
N ASP A 81 9.65 -10.59 -8.32
CA ASP A 81 11.02 -10.69 -7.81
C ASP A 81 11.08 -10.34 -6.32
N ILE A 82 10.25 -9.37 -5.90
CA ILE A 82 10.22 -8.84 -4.52
C ILE A 82 9.52 -9.80 -3.56
N PHE A 83 8.41 -10.40 -4.00
CA PHE A 83 7.57 -11.28 -3.19
C PHE A 83 7.67 -12.74 -3.61
N ASN A 84 8.79 -13.14 -4.23
CA ASN A 84 8.99 -14.46 -4.80
C ASN A 84 8.50 -15.59 -3.86
N GLY A 85 7.58 -16.43 -4.37
CA GLY A 85 7.00 -17.54 -3.61
C GLY A 85 5.96 -17.16 -2.55
N ILE A 86 5.67 -15.86 -2.36
CA ILE A 86 4.63 -15.37 -1.44
C ILE A 86 3.35 -15.12 -2.24
N SER A 87 2.23 -15.65 -1.75
CA SER A 87 0.90 -15.39 -2.29
C SER A 87 0.10 -14.51 -1.35
N PHE A 88 -0.65 -13.57 -1.93
CA PHE A 88 -1.58 -12.72 -1.20
C PHE A 88 -3.02 -13.10 -1.52
N SER A 89 -3.88 -13.11 -0.51
CA SER A 89 -5.33 -13.33 -0.72
C SER A 89 -5.94 -12.18 -1.52
N TYR A 90 -5.45 -10.96 -1.30
CA TYR A 90 -5.90 -9.77 -2.02
C TYR A 90 -4.73 -8.87 -2.39
N ILE A 91 -4.82 -8.25 -3.56
CA ILE A 91 -3.92 -7.19 -4.00
C ILE A 91 -4.74 -5.94 -4.29
N ILE A 92 -4.42 -4.85 -3.61
CA ILE A 92 -5.03 -3.54 -3.83
C ILE A 92 -3.99 -2.68 -4.54
N PHE A 93 -4.25 -2.36 -5.81
CA PHE A 93 -3.37 -1.53 -6.62
C PHE A 93 -3.84 -0.08 -6.63
N ASN A 94 -3.13 0.80 -5.92
CA ASN A 94 -3.35 2.24 -5.95
C ASN A 94 -2.67 2.80 -7.22
N PHE A 95 -3.48 3.03 -8.26
CA PHE A 95 -2.98 3.47 -9.56
C PHE A 95 -2.14 4.75 -9.42
N PRO A 96 -0.89 4.78 -9.91
CA PRO A 96 -0.02 5.94 -9.77
C PRO A 96 -0.66 7.17 -10.42
N HIS A 97 -0.68 8.27 -9.67
CA HIS A 97 -1.37 9.49 -10.06
C HIS A 97 -0.40 10.68 -10.05
N VAL A 98 -0.20 11.32 -11.21
CA VAL A 98 0.57 12.57 -11.27
C VAL A 98 -0.33 13.71 -10.77
N GLY A 99 0.15 14.47 -9.80
CA GLY A 99 -0.59 15.61 -9.24
C GLY A 99 -1.12 16.58 -10.32
N GLY A 100 -2.31 17.12 -10.09
CA GLY A 100 -2.96 18.10 -10.97
C GLY A 100 -4.11 17.52 -11.82
N LYS A 101 -5.17 18.32 -11.97
CA LYS A 101 -6.48 17.90 -12.49
C LYS A 101 -6.51 17.42 -13.95
N SER A 102 -5.45 17.58 -14.73
CA SER A 102 -5.44 17.32 -16.18
C SER A 102 -4.19 16.59 -16.69
N ASN A 103 -3.41 15.99 -15.79
CA ASN A 103 -2.13 15.36 -16.14
C ASN A 103 -2.18 13.83 -16.31
N ILE A 104 -3.36 13.23 -16.48
CA ILE A 104 -3.53 11.76 -16.58
C ILE A 104 -2.60 11.13 -17.64
N LYS A 105 -2.32 11.83 -18.74
CA LYS A 105 -1.37 11.37 -19.77
C LYS A 105 0.04 11.09 -19.24
N LYS A 106 0.45 11.80 -18.17
CA LYS A 106 1.75 11.64 -17.51
C LYS A 106 1.80 10.42 -16.58
N ASN A 107 0.66 9.80 -16.22
CA ASN A 107 0.66 8.61 -15.35
C ASN A 107 1.41 7.44 -16.01
N ARG A 108 1.54 7.41 -17.34
CA ARG A 108 2.33 6.40 -18.08
C ARG A 108 3.84 6.58 -17.96
N GLN A 109 4.28 7.72 -17.42
CA GLN A 109 5.70 8.05 -17.22
C GLN A 109 6.13 7.82 -15.76
N LEU A 110 5.19 7.43 -14.89
CA LEU A 110 5.41 7.04 -13.51
C LEU A 110 5.65 5.52 -13.41
#